data_AF-A0A524FG45-F1
#
_entry.id   AF-A0A524FG45-F1
#
_cell.length_a   1.000
_cell.length_b   1.000
_cell.length_c   1.000
_cell.angle_alpha   90.00
_cell.angle_beta   90.00
_cell.angle_gamma   90.00
#
_symmetry.space_group_name_H-M   'P 1'
#
loop_
_entity.id
_entity.type
_entity.pdbx_description
1 polymer ?
#
loop_
_entity_poly.entity_id
_entity_poly.type
_entity_poly.pdbx_seq_one_letter_code
_entity_poly.pdbx_strand_id
1 'polypeptide(L)'
;MNSSSKYALVFIIIGGIIIASIAGVIYINSLKKSGGGDDDDDDGVLLGPPTSNPRVNIYVNSTLYSSIKTDVDKYVQNATSQGFVIKVINWSIPDVDTLKLNITNEYGNNSISGVILIGKMPYAMGRYQETYSVPPFSKNFVCPIDMYLMDLDGNWTDFSGDNVYDFDPNLPFKLEHGNGTGDWGPEIWLARIDPYSISYAGFNYINSIKDFFKRTRELRNGTLVRPHKAMLYIDDDWSTWTTEWAGAFTAYTGTQRVVHSNNALTNSTNYMNNLTQICYELVHPLVHSYPEKHAFGPAGPPSGTQGFLRYQDIISNNTTPLFYMMYACTIFNHTIKNNIASHYLFTGGSTITVVASSRSGGVDLYEPYYDALKQGKTFGEGFYTWLQNPEIEELNKEPNYYGMTILGDPFATIYMT
;
A
#
# COMPACT_ATOMS: atom_id res chain seq x y z
N MET A 1 -49.31 -29.41 -18.22
CA MET A 1 -50.09 -29.74 -17.00
C MET A 1 -49.15 -29.46 -15.83
N ASN A 2 -49.31 -28.31 -15.19
CA ASN A 2 -50.03 -28.12 -13.91
C ASN A 2 -49.22 -28.62 -12.69
N SER A 3 -49.09 -27.88 -11.60
CA SER A 3 -49.40 -26.46 -11.32
C SER A 3 -49.06 -26.11 -9.87
N SER A 4 -48.30 -25.03 -9.63
CA SER A 4 -48.47 -24.09 -8.47
C SER A 4 -48.33 -24.71 -7.04
N SER A 5 -48.34 -24.03 -5.88
CA SER A 5 -48.32 -22.63 -5.41
C SER A 5 -47.73 -22.68 -3.96
N LYS A 6 -47.14 -21.68 -3.28
CA LYS A 6 -47.17 -20.20 -3.29
C LYS A 6 -45.82 -19.69 -2.69
N TYR A 7 -45.52 -18.44 -2.31
CA TYR A 7 -46.30 -17.27 -1.84
C TYR A 7 -45.80 -15.96 -2.46
N ALA A 8 -46.68 -14.96 -2.53
CA ALA A 8 -46.38 -13.59 -2.94
C ALA A 8 -47.14 -12.58 -2.07
N LEU A 9 -46.55 -11.39 -1.94
CA LEU A 9 -47.08 -10.07 -1.57
C LEU A 9 -48.52 -9.91 -1.03
N VAL A 10 -48.66 -9.02 -0.03
CA VAL A 10 -49.79 -8.08 0.06
C VAL A 10 -49.27 -6.67 0.39
N PHE A 11 -49.71 -5.68 -0.39
CA PHE A 11 -49.53 -4.22 -0.20
C PHE A 11 -50.61 -3.64 0.73
N ILE A 12 -50.34 -2.47 1.34
CA ILE A 12 -51.35 -1.41 1.50
C ILE A 12 -50.72 -0.03 1.20
N ILE A 13 -51.37 0.76 0.32
CA ILE A 13 -51.12 2.19 0.10
C ILE A 13 -52.45 2.94 0.32
N ILE A 14 -52.47 3.87 1.27
CA ILE A 14 -53.40 5.01 1.43
C ILE A 14 -52.62 6.06 2.25
N GLY A 15 -52.64 7.38 2.05
CA GLY A 15 -53.31 8.21 1.05
C GLY A 15 -53.67 9.60 1.58
N GLY A 16 -52.75 10.57 1.46
CA GLY A 16 -52.99 12.04 1.47
C GLY A 16 -53.36 12.75 2.79
N ILE A 17 -52.68 13.87 3.09
CA ILE A 17 -53.22 15.26 3.19
C ILE A 17 -52.18 16.23 3.81
N ILE A 18 -52.25 17.49 3.36
CA ILE A 18 -51.36 18.62 3.69
C ILE A 18 -51.80 19.35 4.96
N ILE A 19 -50.87 19.72 5.86
CA ILE A 19 -50.95 20.95 6.69
C ILE A 19 -49.56 21.61 6.72
N ALA A 20 -49.53 22.95 6.69
CA ALA A 20 -48.33 23.78 6.63
C ALA A 20 -48.20 24.74 7.84
N SER A 21 -46.95 25.05 8.21
CA SER A 21 -46.52 26.19 9.05
C SER A 21 -44.98 26.24 9.00
N ILE A 22 -44.29 27.13 8.29
CA ILE A 22 -44.23 28.62 8.32
C ILE A 22 -43.72 29.20 9.66
N ALA A 23 -42.40 29.38 9.73
CA ALA A 23 -41.64 30.53 10.26
C ALA A 23 -40.14 30.22 9.95
N GLY A 24 -39.38 31.00 9.18
CA GLY A 24 -38.82 32.33 9.54
C GLY A 24 -37.54 32.15 10.38
N VAL A 25 -36.34 32.69 10.08
CA VAL A 25 -35.99 33.88 9.28
C VAL A 25 -34.55 33.76 8.71
N ILE A 26 -34.45 33.88 7.38
CA ILE A 26 -33.52 34.69 6.54
C ILE A 26 -32.31 35.36 7.22
N TYR A 27 -31.10 35.10 6.69
CA TYR A 27 -30.19 36.16 6.26
C TYR A 27 -29.41 35.75 5.00
N ILE A 28 -29.39 36.61 3.97
CA ILE A 28 -28.72 36.38 2.67
C ILE A 28 -27.97 37.68 2.29
N ASN A 29 -26.95 37.54 1.44
CA ASN A 29 -26.27 38.56 0.62
C ASN A 29 -25.00 39.19 1.23
N SER A 30 -23.95 39.46 0.46
CA SER A 30 -23.58 39.08 -0.94
C SER A 30 -22.08 39.39 -1.14
N LEU A 31 -21.35 38.96 -2.19
CA LEU A 31 -21.45 39.45 -3.58
C LEU A 31 -20.74 38.51 -4.57
N LYS A 32 -21.34 38.33 -5.75
CA LYS A 32 -20.67 37.84 -6.98
C LYS A 32 -20.02 39.00 -7.74
N LYS A 33 -18.92 38.71 -8.44
CA LYS A 33 -18.56 39.16 -9.82
C LYS A 33 -17.16 38.62 -10.18
N SER A 34 -16.79 38.29 -11.42
CA SER A 34 -17.53 37.86 -12.63
C SER A 34 -16.54 37.61 -13.78
N GLY A 35 -16.76 36.55 -14.58
CA GLY A 35 -15.99 36.24 -15.79
C GLY A 35 -14.97 35.12 -15.57
N GLY A 36 -14.76 34.16 -16.49
CA GLY A 36 -15.39 33.98 -17.80
C GLY A 36 -14.36 33.72 -18.89
N GLY A 37 -14.01 32.45 -19.10
CA GLY A 37 -13.10 31.95 -20.12
C GLY A 37 -12.98 30.44 -19.96
N ASP A 38 -13.14 29.70 -21.05
CA ASP A 38 -12.88 28.26 -21.11
C ASP A 38 -11.36 28.03 -21.15
N ASP A 39 -10.85 27.08 -20.37
CA ASP A 39 -9.61 26.32 -20.62
C ASP A 39 -9.63 25.06 -19.71
N ASP A 40 -9.47 23.87 -20.31
CA ASP A 40 -9.47 22.56 -19.64
C ASP A 40 -8.09 22.27 -19.00
N ASP A 41 -7.66 23.07 -18.02
CA ASP A 41 -6.49 22.79 -17.18
C ASP A 41 -6.93 22.31 -15.79
N ASP A 42 -7.14 20.99 -15.69
CA ASP A 42 -7.36 20.26 -14.42
C ASP A 42 -6.02 20.12 -13.65
N ASP A 43 -5.56 21.23 -13.08
CA ASP A 43 -4.43 21.28 -12.15
C ASP A 43 -4.79 20.56 -10.84
N GLY A 44 -4.70 19.23 -10.86
CA GLY A 44 -5.08 18.34 -9.75
C GLY A 44 -4.54 18.77 -8.39
N VAL A 45 -5.42 19.36 -7.57
CA VAL A 45 -5.08 19.91 -6.25
C VAL A 45 -4.97 18.78 -5.23
N LEU A 46 -3.78 18.62 -4.63
CA LEU A 46 -3.61 17.76 -3.45
C LEU A 46 -4.50 18.26 -2.32
N LEU A 47 -5.33 17.37 -1.77
CA LEU A 47 -6.42 17.75 -0.87
C LEU A 47 -5.99 18.36 0.46
N GLY A 48 -6.91 19.14 1.04
CA GLY A 48 -6.78 19.76 2.35
C GLY A 48 -6.76 18.77 3.53
N PRO A 49 -6.48 19.26 4.74
CA PRO A 49 -6.14 18.43 5.89
C PRO A 49 -7.29 17.50 6.35
N PRO A 50 -6.97 16.31 6.91
CA PRO A 50 -7.95 15.38 7.46
C PRO A 50 -8.87 16.02 8.52
N THR A 51 -10.10 15.51 8.64
CA THR A 51 -11.15 16.02 9.54
C THR A 51 -10.83 15.87 11.03
N SER A 52 -9.82 15.08 11.38
CA SER A 52 -9.13 15.05 12.66
C SER A 52 -7.64 15.03 12.39
N ASN A 53 -6.82 15.83 13.08
CA ASN A 53 -5.37 15.89 12.85
C ASN A 53 -4.72 14.55 13.28
N PRO A 54 -4.33 13.64 12.35
CA PRO A 54 -3.90 12.30 12.73
C PRO A 54 -2.47 12.37 13.28
N ARG A 55 -2.18 11.61 14.34
CA ARG A 55 -0.86 11.62 14.98
C ARG A 55 0.01 10.51 14.40
N VAL A 56 1.24 10.85 14.00
CA VAL A 56 2.17 9.88 13.39
C VAL A 56 3.56 10.01 14.00
N ASN A 57 4.13 8.88 14.38
CA ASN A 57 5.48 8.82 14.92
C ASN A 57 6.48 8.43 13.83
N ILE A 58 7.55 9.21 13.68
CA ILE A 58 8.64 8.94 12.75
C ILE A 58 9.86 8.47 13.55
N TYR A 59 10.16 7.18 13.48
CA TYR A 59 11.34 6.59 14.10
C TYR A 59 12.50 6.64 13.11
N VAL A 60 13.59 7.32 13.46
CA VAL A 60 14.78 7.45 12.63
C VAL A 60 15.95 6.72 13.27
N ASN A 61 16.61 5.83 12.52
CA ASN A 61 17.83 5.17 12.98
C ASN A 61 18.90 6.21 13.39
N SER A 62 19.39 6.10 14.62
CA SER A 62 20.27 7.11 15.23
C SER A 62 21.62 7.28 14.53
N THR A 63 22.11 6.26 13.83
CA THR A 63 23.35 6.33 13.05
C THR A 63 23.19 7.19 11.78
N LEU A 64 21.97 7.32 11.28
CA LEU A 64 21.60 8.05 10.08
C LEU A 64 21.10 9.47 10.39
N TYR A 65 20.40 9.66 11.52
CA TYR A 65 19.57 10.85 11.78
C TYR A 65 20.31 12.18 11.61
N SER A 66 21.53 12.33 12.13
CA SER A 66 22.33 13.55 11.98
C SER A 66 22.64 13.92 10.53
N SER A 67 22.77 12.93 9.65
CA SER A 67 23.12 13.12 8.23
C SER A 67 21.94 13.54 7.37
N ILE A 68 20.70 13.28 7.82
CA ILE A 68 19.45 13.57 7.08
C ILE A 68 18.50 14.53 7.82
N LYS A 69 18.87 15.04 9.01
CA LYS A 69 17.96 15.80 9.88
C LYS A 69 17.24 16.93 9.15
N THR A 70 17.96 17.73 8.38
CA THR A 70 17.40 18.86 7.61
C THR A 70 16.35 18.43 6.58
N ASP A 71 16.41 17.21 6.08
CA ASP A 71 15.47 16.67 5.09
C ASP A 71 14.27 16.01 5.79
N VAL A 72 14.49 15.36 6.93
CA VAL A 72 13.41 14.94 7.85
C VAL A 72 12.62 16.14 8.38
N ASP A 73 13.28 17.23 8.78
CA ASP A 73 12.62 18.45 9.28
C ASP A 73 11.68 19.07 8.22
N LYS A 74 12.08 19.06 6.94
CA LYS A 74 11.22 19.51 5.82
C LYS A 74 10.08 18.54 5.56
N TYR A 75 10.34 17.23 5.62
CA TYR A 75 9.32 16.20 5.46
C TYR A 75 8.24 16.30 6.55
N VAL A 76 8.65 16.56 7.79
CA VAL A 76 7.76 16.88 8.93
C VAL A 76 6.94 18.14 8.64
N GLN A 77 7.55 19.24 8.20
CA GLN A 77 6.82 20.48 7.85
C GLN A 77 5.77 20.23 6.75
N ASN A 78 6.13 19.47 5.72
CA ASN A 78 5.22 19.07 4.65
C ASN A 78 4.02 18.27 5.20
N ALA A 79 4.26 17.20 5.97
CA ALA A 79 3.19 16.40 6.57
C ALA A 79 2.31 17.22 7.55
N THR A 80 2.90 18.15 8.30
CA THR A 80 2.14 19.07 9.16
C THR A 80 1.30 20.08 8.37
N SER A 81 1.76 20.54 7.20
CA SER A 81 0.91 21.35 6.30
C SER A 81 -0.25 20.56 5.69
N GLN A 82 -0.12 19.24 5.57
CA GLN A 82 -1.21 18.30 5.23
C GLN A 82 -2.10 17.93 6.44
N GLY A 83 -1.90 18.54 7.63
CA GLY A 83 -2.75 18.32 8.82
C GLY A 83 -2.28 17.23 9.79
N PHE A 84 -1.17 16.54 9.53
CA PHE A 84 -0.66 15.51 10.43
C PHE A 84 0.12 16.11 11.62
N VAL A 85 -0.07 15.54 12.82
CA VAL A 85 0.71 15.87 14.02
C VAL A 85 1.86 14.89 14.14
N ILE A 86 3.07 15.34 13.84
CA ILE A 86 4.26 14.48 13.75
C ILE A 86 5.14 14.55 15.00
N LYS A 87 5.57 13.40 15.49
CA LYS A 87 6.62 13.27 16.52
C LYS A 87 7.80 12.50 15.95
N VAL A 88 8.99 13.11 15.94
CA VAL A 88 10.23 12.44 15.50
C VAL A 88 10.94 11.82 16.68
N ILE A 89 11.28 10.53 16.58
CA ILE A 89 11.93 9.73 17.60
C ILE A 89 13.28 9.27 17.06
N ASN A 90 14.36 9.69 17.71
CA ASN A 90 15.71 9.21 17.40
C ASN A 90 15.91 7.84 18.06
N TRP A 91 15.95 6.78 17.25
CA TRP A 91 15.87 5.39 17.73
C TRP A 91 17.20 4.65 17.54
N SER A 92 17.69 4.02 18.61
CA SER A 92 18.98 3.30 18.63
C SER A 92 18.89 1.86 19.14
N ILE A 93 17.71 1.41 19.58
CA ILE A 93 17.54 0.08 20.20
C ILE A 93 17.31 -0.95 19.07
N PRO A 94 18.19 -1.96 18.90
CA PRO A 94 18.13 -2.89 17.77
C PRO A 94 17.14 -4.05 18.01
N ASP A 95 16.16 -3.85 18.90
CA ASP A 95 15.24 -4.87 19.38
C ASP A 95 13.81 -4.55 18.92
N VAL A 96 13.10 -5.56 18.37
CA VAL A 96 11.77 -5.35 17.78
C VAL A 96 10.67 -5.31 18.84
N ASP A 97 10.80 -6.07 19.93
CA ASP A 97 9.80 -6.10 21.00
C ASP A 97 9.80 -4.78 21.78
N THR A 98 10.98 -4.22 22.04
CA THR A 98 11.12 -2.88 22.62
C THR A 98 10.57 -1.80 21.67
N LEU A 99 10.66 -1.99 20.35
CA LEU A 99 10.03 -1.09 19.38
C LEU A 99 8.50 -1.23 19.39
N LYS A 100 7.95 -2.46 19.35
CA LYS A 100 6.50 -2.73 19.47
C LYS A 100 5.96 -2.12 20.76
N LEU A 101 6.57 -2.43 21.90
CA LEU A 101 6.18 -1.88 23.20
C LEU A 101 6.20 -0.35 23.22
N ASN A 102 7.18 0.30 22.57
CA ASN A 102 7.17 1.76 22.47
C ASN A 102 5.99 2.26 21.61
N ILE A 103 5.72 1.62 20.48
CA ILE A 103 4.60 1.97 19.59
C ILE A 103 3.24 1.75 20.29
N THR A 104 3.02 0.61 20.96
CA THR A 104 1.81 0.33 21.77
C THR A 104 1.62 1.37 22.87
N ASN A 105 2.68 1.78 23.56
CA ASN A 105 2.60 2.87 24.55
C ASN A 105 2.25 4.22 23.90
N GLU A 106 2.79 4.52 22.72
CA GLU A 106 2.47 5.76 22.00
C GLU A 106 1.02 5.76 21.48
N TYR A 107 0.49 4.62 21.06
CA TYR A 107 -0.91 4.41 20.71
C TYR A 107 -1.83 4.63 21.92
N GLY A 108 -1.59 3.92 23.03
CA GLY A 108 -2.42 4.04 24.24
C GLY A 108 -2.40 5.44 24.89
N ASN A 109 -1.28 6.16 24.81
CA ASN A 109 -1.15 7.49 25.43
C ASN A 109 -1.48 8.67 24.49
N ASN A 110 -1.32 8.53 23.16
CA ASN A 110 -1.45 9.63 22.21
C ASN A 110 -2.39 9.35 21.04
N SER A 111 -2.95 8.15 20.91
CA SER A 111 -3.80 7.73 19.78
C SER A 111 -3.14 8.01 18.42
N ILE A 112 -1.90 7.52 18.25
CA ILE A 112 -1.23 7.56 16.94
C ILE A 112 -2.00 6.70 15.92
N SER A 113 -2.06 7.16 14.68
CA SER A 113 -2.74 6.49 13.56
C SER A 113 -1.77 5.74 12.66
N GLY A 114 -0.46 5.99 12.81
CA GLY A 114 0.57 5.39 11.97
C GLY A 114 2.00 5.63 12.45
N VAL A 115 2.93 4.86 11.89
CA VAL A 115 4.38 5.01 12.11
C VAL A 115 5.18 4.97 10.82
N ILE A 116 6.31 5.67 10.81
CA ILE A 116 7.29 5.63 9.71
C ILE A 116 8.65 5.22 10.28
N LEU A 117 9.25 4.17 9.72
CA LEU A 117 10.56 3.64 10.09
C LEU A 117 11.60 4.05 9.05
N ILE A 118 12.61 4.84 9.46
CA ILE A 118 13.59 5.46 8.55
C ILE A 118 15.00 4.91 8.77
N GLY A 119 15.58 4.34 7.70
CA GLY A 119 16.81 3.57 7.72
C GLY A 119 16.61 2.14 8.22
N LYS A 120 17.71 1.42 8.45
CA LYS A 120 17.66 0.04 8.94
C LYS A 120 17.10 -0.02 10.36
N MET A 121 15.83 -0.41 10.48
CA MET A 121 15.09 -0.48 11.74
C MET A 121 14.74 -1.95 12.07
N PRO A 122 14.49 -2.28 13.36
CA PRO A 122 14.03 -3.62 13.75
C PRO A 122 12.78 -4.09 12.98
N TYR A 123 12.63 -5.40 12.89
CA TYR A 123 11.51 -6.09 12.25
C TYR A 123 11.35 -7.47 12.89
N ALA A 124 10.13 -8.00 12.88
CA ALA A 124 9.83 -9.36 13.28
C ALA A 124 9.92 -10.31 12.09
N MET A 125 10.23 -11.57 12.35
CA MET A 125 10.22 -12.64 11.35
C MET A 125 9.09 -13.60 11.66
N GLY A 126 8.39 -14.09 10.64
CA GLY A 126 7.30 -15.07 10.77
C GLY A 126 7.46 -16.22 9.79
N ARG A 127 7.08 -17.43 10.21
CA ARG A 127 7.01 -18.62 9.37
C ARG A 127 5.70 -18.65 8.58
N TYR A 128 5.77 -19.00 7.30
CA TYR A 128 4.57 -19.30 6.53
C TYR A 128 4.77 -20.54 5.66
N GLN A 129 3.69 -21.28 5.44
CA GLN A 129 3.61 -22.25 4.35
C GLN A 129 2.96 -21.57 3.15
N GLU A 130 3.44 -21.86 1.95
CA GLU A 130 2.75 -21.38 0.75
C GLU A 130 1.41 -22.10 0.60
N THR A 131 0.32 -21.33 0.53
CA THR A 131 -1.07 -21.81 0.43
C THR A 131 -1.32 -22.74 -0.77
N TYR A 132 -0.45 -22.70 -1.77
CA TYR A 132 -0.49 -23.53 -2.98
C TYR A 132 0.42 -24.77 -2.93
N SER A 133 1.17 -24.97 -1.85
CA SER A 133 2.01 -26.16 -1.66
C SER A 133 1.19 -27.36 -1.19
N VAL A 134 0.82 -28.24 -2.13
CA VAL A 134 0.27 -29.55 -1.77
C VAL A 134 1.31 -30.42 -1.05
N PRO A 135 0.94 -31.11 0.06
CA PRO A 135 1.78 -32.11 0.68
C PRO A 135 2.23 -33.19 -0.33
N PRO A 136 3.48 -33.70 -0.25
CA PRO A 136 4.47 -33.51 0.81
C PRO A 136 5.41 -32.31 0.61
N PHE A 137 5.11 -31.37 -0.29
CA PHE A 137 6.04 -30.32 -0.72
C PHE A 137 5.91 -28.98 0.01
N SER A 138 5.08 -28.90 1.06
CA SER A 138 4.96 -27.72 1.93
C SER A 138 6.31 -27.37 2.56
N LYS A 139 6.92 -26.31 2.06
CA LYS A 139 8.13 -25.71 2.64
C LYS A 139 7.71 -24.66 3.66
N ASN A 140 8.33 -24.71 4.83
CA ASN A 140 8.31 -23.60 5.78
C ASN A 140 9.24 -22.51 5.23
N PHE A 141 8.65 -21.38 4.84
CA PHE A 141 9.37 -20.16 4.48
C PHE A 141 9.41 -19.22 5.67
N VAL A 142 10.36 -18.29 5.68
CA VAL A 142 10.45 -17.22 6.67
C VAL A 142 10.53 -15.87 5.97
N CYS A 143 9.77 -14.89 6.46
CA CYS A 143 9.74 -13.53 5.93
C CYS A 143 9.62 -12.50 7.06
N PRO A 144 10.07 -11.25 6.85
CA PRO A 144 9.69 -10.14 7.72
C PRO A 144 8.18 -9.94 7.75
N ILE A 145 7.61 -9.69 8.92
CA ILE A 145 6.18 -9.43 9.10
C ILE A 145 5.97 -8.09 9.79
N ASP A 146 5.65 -7.06 9.00
CA ASP A 146 5.40 -5.72 9.54
C ASP A 146 4.05 -5.62 10.26
N MET A 147 3.13 -6.58 10.04
CA MET A 147 1.91 -6.70 10.85
C MET A 147 2.20 -6.78 12.35
N TYR A 148 3.31 -7.40 12.76
CA TYR A 148 3.72 -7.43 14.17
C TYR A 148 3.87 -6.04 14.81
N LEU A 149 4.15 -5.00 14.02
CA LEU A 149 4.30 -3.61 14.47
C LEU A 149 3.08 -2.73 14.13
N MET A 150 2.02 -3.31 13.57
CA MET A 150 0.78 -2.62 13.17
C MET A 150 -0.42 -3.09 14.00
N ASP A 151 -0.53 -4.39 14.20
CA ASP A 151 -1.29 -5.02 15.28
C ASP A 151 -0.50 -4.82 16.58
N LEU A 152 -1.08 -4.12 17.54
CA LEU A 152 -0.46 -3.67 18.77
C LEU A 152 -1.01 -4.41 20.01
N ASP A 153 -2.16 -5.07 19.88
CA ASP A 153 -2.85 -5.78 20.97
C ASP A 153 -3.04 -7.29 20.74
N GLY A 154 -2.72 -7.78 19.54
CA GLY A 154 -2.66 -9.20 19.19
C GLY A 154 -1.45 -9.94 19.76
N ASN A 155 -1.61 -11.26 19.90
CA ASN A 155 -0.69 -12.17 20.54
C ASN A 155 0.04 -13.06 19.50
N TRP A 156 1.37 -13.08 19.59
CA TRP A 156 2.27 -13.70 18.62
C TRP A 156 3.15 -14.75 19.30
N THR A 157 3.05 -16.01 18.88
CA THR A 157 3.76 -17.13 19.52
C THR A 157 5.04 -17.53 18.78
N ASP A 158 6.15 -17.71 19.50
CA ASP A 158 7.34 -18.45 19.04
C ASP A 158 7.50 -19.68 19.95
N PHE A 159 7.09 -20.85 19.44
CA PHE A 159 7.25 -22.13 20.15
C PHE A 159 8.66 -22.68 20.01
N SER A 160 9.33 -22.37 18.90
CA SER A 160 10.67 -22.83 18.56
C SER A 160 11.76 -22.18 19.43
N GLY A 161 11.51 -20.97 19.92
CA GLY A 161 12.45 -20.16 20.69
C GLY A 161 13.61 -19.62 19.84
N ASP A 162 13.43 -19.47 18.53
CA ASP A 162 14.48 -19.02 17.60
C ASP A 162 14.31 -17.57 17.09
N ASN A 163 13.38 -16.80 17.69
CA ASN A 163 13.01 -15.42 17.37
C ASN A 163 12.33 -15.28 16.00
N VAL A 164 11.55 -16.29 15.63
CA VAL A 164 10.68 -16.29 14.46
C VAL A 164 9.32 -16.80 14.90
N TYR A 165 8.27 -15.99 14.71
CA TYR A 165 6.91 -16.37 15.10
C TYR A 165 6.41 -17.55 14.26
N ASP A 166 5.81 -18.52 14.95
CA ASP A 166 5.43 -19.83 14.43
C ASP A 166 4.00 -19.85 13.86
N PHE A 167 3.67 -20.94 13.18
CA PHE A 167 2.31 -21.25 12.71
C PHE A 167 1.61 -22.21 13.67
N ASP A 168 0.26 -22.22 13.68
CA ASP A 168 -0.49 -23.15 14.53
C ASP A 168 -0.22 -24.58 14.07
N PRO A 169 0.40 -25.44 14.90
CA PRO A 169 0.74 -26.81 14.49
C PRO A 169 -0.51 -27.66 14.16
N ASN A 170 -1.70 -27.21 14.54
CA ASN A 170 -3.00 -27.83 14.24
C ASN A 170 -3.68 -27.21 13.00
N LEU A 171 -3.28 -26.02 12.56
CA LEU A 171 -3.77 -25.32 11.37
C LEU A 171 -2.59 -24.89 10.48
N PRO A 172 -2.00 -25.80 9.67
CA PRO A 172 -0.72 -25.58 8.97
C PRO A 172 -0.68 -24.44 7.92
N PHE A 173 -1.79 -23.72 7.73
CA PHE A 173 -1.91 -22.54 6.85
C PHE A 173 -2.23 -21.23 7.59
N LYS A 174 -2.45 -21.29 8.93
CA LYS A 174 -2.66 -20.12 9.78
C LYS A 174 -1.43 -19.90 10.67
N LEU A 175 -0.89 -18.69 10.65
CA LEU A 175 0.15 -18.27 11.60
C LEU A 175 -0.42 -18.31 13.03
N GLU A 176 0.39 -18.58 14.06
CA GLU A 176 -0.01 -18.41 15.47
C GLU A 176 -0.04 -16.93 15.81
N HIS A 177 -1.04 -16.30 15.22
CA HIS A 177 -1.51 -15.00 15.55
C HIS A 177 -2.91 -15.17 16.12
N GLY A 178 -3.03 -14.98 17.42
CA GLY A 178 -4.31 -14.94 18.12
C GLY A 178 -4.62 -13.51 18.50
N ASN A 179 -5.90 -13.13 18.46
CA ASN A 179 -6.39 -11.76 18.59
C ASN A 179 -6.02 -11.02 19.91
N GLY A 180 -5.29 -11.65 20.84
CA GLY A 180 -4.82 -11.04 22.08
C GLY A 180 -5.96 -10.44 22.90
N THR A 181 -6.07 -9.10 22.93
CA THR A 181 -7.20 -8.38 23.55
C THR A 181 -8.21 -7.77 22.57
N GLY A 182 -7.91 -7.76 21.27
CA GLY A 182 -8.69 -7.11 20.21
C GLY A 182 -9.12 -8.08 19.11
N ASP A 183 -8.68 -7.83 17.87
CA ASP A 183 -8.95 -8.65 16.69
C ASP A 183 -7.66 -9.08 15.96
N TRP A 184 -7.70 -9.38 14.66
CA TRP A 184 -6.49 -9.74 13.90
C TRP A 184 -5.84 -8.54 13.19
N GLY A 185 -6.61 -7.46 13.07
CA GLY A 185 -6.33 -6.32 12.24
C GLY A 185 -5.33 -5.35 12.90
N PRO A 186 -4.81 -4.40 12.12
CA PRO A 186 -3.88 -3.42 12.65
C PRO A 186 -4.62 -2.29 13.40
N GLU A 187 -4.05 -1.82 14.52
CA GLU A 187 -4.43 -0.55 15.17
C GLU A 187 -3.91 0.67 14.41
N ILE A 188 -2.82 0.50 13.66
CA ILE A 188 -2.10 1.57 12.94
C ILE A 188 -1.53 1.10 11.60
N TRP A 189 -1.32 2.02 10.66
CA TRP A 189 -0.51 1.71 9.46
C TRP A 189 1.00 1.92 9.71
N LEU A 190 1.84 1.21 8.93
CA LEU A 190 3.29 1.34 8.99
C LEU A 190 3.90 1.56 7.59
N ALA A 191 4.87 2.46 7.51
CA ALA A 191 5.71 2.63 6.33
C ALA A 191 7.22 2.50 6.63
N ARG A 192 7.98 1.97 5.66
CA ARG A 192 9.45 1.87 5.72
C ARG A 192 10.12 2.75 4.66
N ILE A 193 11.09 3.56 5.08
CA ILE A 193 12.02 4.30 4.23
C ILE A 193 13.41 3.70 4.46
N ASP A 194 13.61 2.48 3.93
CA ASP A 194 14.81 1.68 4.14
C ASP A 194 15.47 1.23 2.80
N PRO A 195 16.57 1.88 2.39
CA PRO A 195 17.35 1.49 1.21
C PRO A 195 18.45 0.45 1.48
N TYR A 196 18.61 -0.06 2.72
CA TYR A 196 19.80 -0.87 3.09
C TYR A 196 19.86 -2.25 2.42
N SER A 197 18.79 -2.71 1.78
CA SER A 197 18.81 -3.89 0.90
C SER A 197 19.65 -3.67 -0.36
N ILE A 198 19.77 -2.43 -0.84
CA ILE A 198 20.38 -2.10 -2.13
C ILE A 198 21.92 -2.11 -2.02
N SER A 199 22.54 -2.82 -2.95
CA SER A 199 23.96 -3.16 -2.94
C SER A 199 24.49 -3.31 -4.37
N TYR A 200 24.91 -2.19 -4.96
CA TYR A 200 25.69 -2.14 -6.21
C TYR A 200 26.79 -1.07 -6.14
N ALA A 201 27.76 -1.14 -7.05
CA ALA A 201 28.92 -0.23 -7.05
C ALA A 201 28.49 1.24 -7.19
N GLY A 202 28.95 2.09 -6.27
CA GLY A 202 28.62 3.52 -6.24
C GLY A 202 27.31 3.88 -5.54
N PHE A 203 26.52 2.90 -5.07
CA PHE A 203 25.30 3.20 -4.31
C PHE A 203 25.63 3.90 -2.97
N ASN A 204 24.85 4.93 -2.62
CA ASN A 204 24.96 5.65 -1.36
C ASN A 204 23.56 5.85 -0.75
N TYR A 205 23.30 5.13 0.35
CA TYR A 205 22.00 5.12 1.00
C TYR A 205 21.58 6.50 1.56
N ILE A 206 22.54 7.32 2.04
CA ILE A 206 22.25 8.67 2.55
C ILE A 206 21.77 9.56 1.40
N ASN A 207 22.46 9.54 0.26
CA ASN A 207 22.07 10.32 -0.91
C ASN A 207 20.73 9.84 -1.50
N SER A 208 20.48 8.52 -1.51
CA SER A 208 19.21 7.95 -1.98
C SER A 208 18.02 8.38 -1.10
N ILE A 209 18.18 8.40 0.23
CA ILE A 209 17.15 8.92 1.16
C ILE A 209 16.92 10.42 0.96
N LYS A 210 17.98 11.20 0.72
CA LYS A 210 17.86 12.64 0.43
C LYS A 210 17.16 12.92 -0.89
N ASP A 211 17.45 12.14 -1.92
CA ASP A 211 16.75 12.24 -3.19
C ASP A 211 15.27 11.85 -3.05
N PHE A 212 14.96 10.79 -2.30
CA PHE A 212 13.59 10.45 -1.93
C PHE A 212 12.86 11.65 -1.27
N PHE A 213 13.42 12.27 -0.21
CA PHE A 213 12.79 13.45 0.41
C PHE A 213 12.71 14.68 -0.51
N LYS A 214 13.63 14.82 -1.47
CA LYS A 214 13.52 15.82 -2.52
C LYS A 214 12.29 15.55 -3.39
N ARG A 215 12.09 14.31 -3.86
CA ARG A 215 10.95 13.91 -4.70
C ARG A 215 9.61 14.03 -3.97
N THR A 216 9.52 13.65 -2.69
CA THR A 216 8.27 13.80 -1.90
C THR A 216 7.85 15.26 -1.70
N ARG A 217 8.82 16.17 -1.63
CA ARG A 217 8.58 17.63 -1.66
C ARG A 217 8.23 18.13 -3.07
N GLU A 218 8.86 17.59 -4.10
CA GLU A 218 8.57 17.95 -5.51
C GLU A 218 7.17 17.52 -5.94
N LEU A 219 6.64 16.42 -5.39
CA LEU A 219 5.23 16.05 -5.52
C LEU A 219 4.34 17.14 -4.90
N ARG A 220 4.58 17.47 -3.63
CA ARG A 220 3.72 18.38 -2.84
C ARG A 220 3.73 19.83 -3.29
N ASN A 221 4.77 20.28 -3.98
CA ASN A 221 4.85 21.65 -4.51
C ASN A 221 4.47 21.75 -6.00
N GLY A 222 3.96 20.66 -6.62
CA GLY A 222 3.53 20.65 -8.02
C GLY A 222 4.65 20.67 -9.06
N THR A 223 5.89 20.33 -8.71
CA THR A 223 7.02 20.24 -9.67
C THR A 223 7.28 18.83 -10.20
N LEU A 224 6.80 17.80 -9.50
CA LEU A 224 6.74 16.42 -9.96
C LEU A 224 5.27 16.02 -10.13
N VAL A 225 4.77 16.16 -11.36
CA VAL A 225 3.36 15.95 -11.71
C VAL A 225 3.20 14.74 -12.63
N ARG A 226 2.06 14.05 -12.54
CA ARG A 226 1.59 13.07 -13.51
C ARG A 226 0.14 13.37 -13.88
N PRO A 227 -0.31 13.01 -15.10
CA PRO A 227 -1.74 12.94 -15.37
C PRO A 227 -2.37 11.92 -14.41
N HIS A 228 -3.60 12.16 -13.98
CA HIS A 228 -4.39 11.20 -13.22
C HIS A 228 -4.74 9.99 -14.10
N LYS A 229 -3.78 9.07 -14.20
CA LYS A 229 -3.79 7.95 -15.15
C LYS A 229 -3.04 6.76 -14.56
N ALA A 230 -3.67 5.60 -14.53
CA ALA A 230 -3.08 4.39 -13.98
C ALA A 230 -3.06 3.21 -14.95
N MET A 231 -2.17 2.26 -14.66
CA MET A 231 -2.04 0.99 -15.35
C MET A 231 -2.44 -0.17 -14.42
N LEU A 232 -3.41 -0.97 -14.83
CA LEU A 232 -3.67 -2.30 -14.28
C LEU A 232 -3.05 -3.32 -15.23
N TYR A 233 -2.08 -4.09 -14.75
CA TYR A 233 -1.29 -5.01 -15.57
C TYR A 233 -1.43 -6.44 -15.04
N ILE A 234 -2.32 -7.20 -15.66
CA ILE A 234 -2.76 -8.53 -15.23
C ILE A 234 -2.05 -9.58 -16.08
N ASP A 235 -1.00 -10.20 -15.54
CA ASP A 235 -0.24 -11.22 -16.25
C ASP A 235 -1.02 -12.55 -16.37
N ASP A 236 -0.64 -13.35 -17.36
CA ASP A 236 -1.26 -14.59 -17.84
C ASP A 236 -2.27 -15.29 -16.93
N ASP A 237 -1.86 -15.76 -15.75
CA ASP A 237 -2.69 -16.56 -14.85
C ASP A 237 -3.91 -15.80 -14.34
N TRP A 238 -3.79 -14.49 -14.11
CA TRP A 238 -4.85 -13.66 -13.54
C TRP A 238 -5.80 -13.07 -14.59
N SER A 239 -5.48 -13.24 -15.89
CA SER A 239 -6.22 -12.68 -17.03
C SER A 239 -7.72 -13.03 -17.02
N THR A 240 -8.10 -14.21 -16.55
CA THR A 240 -9.51 -14.68 -16.51
C THR A 240 -10.41 -13.82 -15.62
N TRP A 241 -9.84 -13.18 -14.60
CA TRP A 241 -10.54 -12.28 -13.67
C TRP A 241 -10.47 -10.80 -14.08
N THR A 242 -10.03 -10.47 -15.32
CA THR A 242 -9.83 -9.08 -15.80
C THR A 242 -10.97 -8.13 -15.41
N THR A 243 -12.22 -8.54 -15.63
CA THR A 243 -13.41 -7.71 -15.36
C THR A 243 -13.58 -7.40 -13.87
N GLU A 244 -13.26 -8.35 -13.00
CA GLU A 244 -13.40 -8.25 -11.55
C GLU A 244 -12.32 -7.34 -10.97
N TRP A 245 -11.04 -7.62 -11.29
CA TRP A 245 -9.91 -6.76 -10.92
C TRP A 245 -10.07 -5.32 -11.45
N ALA A 246 -10.54 -5.15 -12.69
CA ALA A 246 -10.84 -3.83 -13.24
C ALA A 246 -12.10 -3.19 -12.62
N GLY A 247 -13.02 -3.97 -12.05
CA GLY A 247 -14.15 -3.45 -11.27
C GLY A 247 -13.66 -2.83 -9.96
N ALA A 248 -12.90 -3.61 -9.18
CA ALA A 248 -12.34 -3.24 -7.88
C ALA A 248 -11.29 -2.10 -7.96
N PHE A 249 -10.78 -1.77 -9.15
CA PHE A 249 -9.85 -0.65 -9.33
C PHE A 249 -10.60 0.69 -9.48
N THR A 250 -11.36 1.04 -8.44
CA THR A 250 -12.41 2.08 -8.44
C THR A 250 -11.89 3.51 -8.53
N ALA A 251 -10.62 3.74 -8.16
CA ALA A 251 -9.96 5.04 -8.15
C ALA A 251 -9.67 5.61 -9.55
N TYR A 252 -9.63 4.78 -10.60
CA TYR A 252 -9.36 5.20 -11.97
C TYR A 252 -10.40 4.61 -12.91
N THR A 253 -11.07 5.47 -13.69
CA THR A 253 -12.22 5.08 -14.53
C THR A 253 -12.07 5.57 -15.97
N GLY A 254 -12.77 4.93 -16.91
CA GLY A 254 -12.77 5.34 -18.32
C GLY A 254 -11.36 5.47 -18.91
N THR A 255 -11.02 6.64 -19.42
CA THR A 255 -9.71 6.97 -20.03
C THR A 255 -8.57 7.14 -19.02
N GLN A 256 -8.87 7.29 -17.73
CA GLN A 256 -7.87 7.35 -16.65
C GLN A 256 -7.21 5.98 -16.44
N ARG A 257 -7.81 4.88 -16.90
CA ARG A 257 -7.33 3.52 -16.64
C ARG A 257 -6.94 2.79 -17.91
N VAL A 258 -5.69 2.31 -17.96
CA VAL A 258 -5.22 1.38 -18.99
C VAL A 258 -5.16 -0.02 -18.38
N VAL A 259 -5.80 -1.00 -19.03
CA VAL A 259 -5.79 -2.40 -18.59
C VAL A 259 -5.03 -3.24 -19.61
N HIS A 260 -3.96 -3.90 -19.17
CA HIS A 260 -3.24 -4.92 -19.92
C HIS A 260 -3.56 -6.29 -19.33
N SER A 261 -4.22 -7.17 -20.08
CA SER A 261 -4.55 -8.53 -19.62
C SER A 261 -4.63 -9.58 -20.72
N ASN A 262 -4.03 -9.28 -21.88
CA ASN A 262 -3.91 -10.22 -22.98
C ASN A 262 -2.56 -10.93 -22.91
N ASN A 263 -2.58 -12.23 -22.67
CA ASN A 263 -1.40 -13.10 -22.52
C ASN A 263 -0.38 -12.98 -23.67
N ALA A 264 -0.81 -12.63 -24.89
CA ALA A 264 0.11 -12.44 -26.00
C ALA A 264 0.89 -11.09 -25.95
N LEU A 265 0.45 -10.17 -25.10
CA LEU A 265 0.98 -8.80 -24.97
C LEU A 265 1.60 -8.53 -23.59
N THR A 266 1.17 -9.22 -22.55
CA THR A 266 1.78 -9.15 -21.23
C THR A 266 3.12 -9.87 -21.26
N ASN A 267 4.22 -9.12 -21.18
CA ASN A 267 5.59 -9.64 -21.13
C ASN A 267 6.55 -8.60 -20.54
N SER A 268 7.79 -8.99 -20.19
CA SER A 268 8.71 -8.08 -19.50
C SER A 268 9.08 -6.82 -20.31
N THR A 269 9.14 -6.94 -21.64
CA THR A 269 9.41 -5.81 -22.55
C THR A 269 8.23 -4.84 -22.62
N ASN A 270 7.00 -5.35 -22.73
CA ASN A 270 5.79 -4.52 -22.76
C ASN A 270 5.61 -3.74 -21.46
N TYR A 271 5.80 -4.41 -20.32
CA TYR A 271 5.73 -3.78 -19.01
C TYR A 271 6.80 -2.69 -18.85
N MET A 272 8.07 -2.96 -19.17
CA MET A 272 9.14 -1.96 -19.08
C MET A 272 8.92 -0.76 -20.01
N ASN A 273 8.43 -0.99 -21.24
CA ASN A 273 8.08 0.10 -22.16
C ASN A 273 6.97 0.98 -21.56
N ASN A 274 5.94 0.38 -20.95
CA ASN A 274 4.91 1.12 -20.23
C ASN A 274 5.49 1.97 -19.08
N LEU A 275 6.37 1.41 -18.24
CA LEU A 275 6.98 2.14 -17.11
C LEU A 275 7.86 3.32 -17.53
N THR A 276 8.44 3.29 -18.73
CA THR A 276 9.44 4.26 -19.19
C THR A 276 8.90 5.29 -20.17
N GLN A 277 7.91 4.91 -20.98
CA GLN A 277 7.35 5.75 -22.06
C GLN A 277 6.03 6.42 -21.67
N ILE A 278 5.29 5.85 -20.71
CA ILE A 278 4.00 6.37 -20.27
C ILE A 278 4.11 6.89 -18.84
N CYS A 279 3.92 8.19 -18.68
CA CYS A 279 3.86 8.88 -17.39
C CYS A 279 2.58 8.50 -16.63
N TYR A 280 2.49 7.27 -16.12
CA TYR A 280 1.44 6.88 -15.18
C TYR A 280 1.62 7.59 -13.83
N GLU A 281 0.52 7.83 -13.14
CA GLU A 281 0.50 8.12 -11.72
C GLU A 281 0.72 6.83 -10.92
N LEU A 282 -0.17 5.84 -11.11
CA LEU A 282 -0.17 4.57 -10.36
C LEU A 282 -0.03 3.36 -11.30
N VAL A 283 0.72 2.35 -10.86
CA VAL A 283 0.83 1.04 -11.53
C VAL A 283 0.47 -0.09 -10.57
N HIS A 284 -0.46 -0.94 -10.99
CA HIS A 284 -0.84 -2.17 -10.28
C HIS A 284 -0.54 -3.39 -11.16
N PRO A 285 0.62 -4.06 -10.97
CA PRO A 285 0.90 -5.33 -11.62
C PRO A 285 0.43 -6.51 -10.77
N LEU A 286 -0.21 -7.48 -11.43
CA LEU A 286 -0.48 -8.83 -10.94
C LEU A 286 0.44 -9.75 -11.72
N VAL A 287 1.59 -10.11 -11.14
CA VAL A 287 2.67 -10.80 -11.86
C VAL A 287 3.49 -11.71 -10.94
N HIS A 288 3.87 -12.88 -11.44
CA HIS A 288 4.77 -13.79 -10.71
C HIS A 288 6.08 -13.10 -10.40
N SER A 289 6.54 -13.26 -9.16
CA SER A 289 7.68 -12.49 -8.67
C SER A 289 8.53 -13.26 -7.68
N TYR A 290 9.77 -12.81 -7.61
CA TYR A 290 10.82 -13.25 -6.68
C TYR A 290 11.48 -11.97 -6.14
N PRO A 291 12.29 -12.04 -5.07
CA PRO A 291 12.82 -10.83 -4.43
C PRO A 291 13.55 -9.91 -5.42
N GLU A 292 14.35 -10.45 -6.34
CA GLU A 292 15.16 -9.68 -7.29
C GLU A 292 14.49 -9.40 -8.65
N LYS A 293 13.31 -9.96 -8.95
CA LYS A 293 12.72 -9.94 -10.30
C LYS A 293 11.22 -10.25 -10.39
N HIS A 294 10.55 -9.68 -11.39
CA HIS A 294 9.29 -10.21 -11.93
C HIS A 294 9.57 -11.27 -13.01
N ALA A 295 8.65 -12.21 -13.18
CA ALA A 295 8.65 -13.28 -14.16
C ALA A 295 7.31 -13.27 -14.89
N PHE A 296 7.31 -13.12 -16.21
CA PHE A 296 6.10 -12.98 -17.01
C PHE A 296 5.77 -14.30 -17.72
N GLY A 297 4.49 -14.64 -17.76
CA GLY A 297 3.96 -15.89 -18.31
C GLY A 297 3.31 -16.77 -17.25
N PRO A 298 2.75 -17.91 -17.67
CA PRO A 298 1.92 -18.73 -16.81
C PRO A 298 2.70 -19.35 -15.65
N ALA A 299 2.03 -19.68 -14.55
CA ALA A 299 2.63 -20.45 -13.48
C ALA A 299 3.08 -21.84 -13.95
N GLY A 300 4.12 -22.34 -13.28
CA GLY A 300 4.66 -23.67 -13.49
C GLY A 300 6.03 -23.67 -14.18
N PRO A 301 6.75 -24.79 -14.15
CA PRO A 301 8.09 -24.89 -14.73
C PRO A 301 8.04 -25.07 -16.27
N PRO A 302 8.83 -24.32 -17.06
CA PRO A 302 9.69 -23.21 -16.64
C PRO A 302 8.90 -21.90 -16.48
N SER A 303 9.02 -21.24 -15.32
CA SER A 303 8.37 -19.93 -15.11
C SER A 303 9.13 -18.81 -15.84
N GLY A 304 8.43 -17.72 -16.21
CA GLY A 304 9.04 -16.60 -16.92
C GLY A 304 9.25 -16.84 -18.42
N THR A 305 8.40 -17.63 -19.08
CA THR A 305 8.49 -17.93 -20.52
C THR A 305 8.37 -16.69 -21.41
N GLN A 306 7.67 -15.65 -20.93
CA GLN A 306 7.54 -14.35 -21.59
C GLN A 306 8.57 -13.33 -21.07
N GLY A 307 9.61 -13.80 -20.38
CA GLY A 307 10.76 -13.02 -19.94
C GLY A 307 10.75 -12.69 -18.45
N PHE A 308 11.83 -12.03 -18.03
CA PHE A 308 12.01 -11.52 -16.68
C PHE A 308 12.27 -10.02 -16.74
N LEU A 309 11.88 -9.31 -15.68
CA LEU A 309 12.32 -7.94 -15.39
C LEU A 309 13.01 -7.99 -14.04
N ARG A 310 14.28 -7.62 -13.99
CA ARG A 310 15.15 -7.69 -12.80
C ARG A 310 15.43 -6.31 -12.24
N TYR A 311 15.93 -6.23 -11.01
CA TYR A 311 16.33 -4.94 -10.43
C TYR A 311 17.37 -4.19 -11.26
N GLN A 312 18.26 -4.86 -12.00
CA GLN A 312 19.20 -4.20 -12.91
C GLN A 312 18.50 -3.43 -14.02
N ASP A 313 17.34 -3.93 -14.49
CA ASP A 313 16.54 -3.26 -15.51
C ASP A 313 15.90 -1.99 -14.92
N ILE A 314 15.49 -2.00 -13.64
CA ILE A 314 15.04 -0.78 -12.93
C ILE A 314 16.19 0.23 -12.75
N ILE A 315 17.39 -0.20 -12.33
CA ILE A 315 18.55 0.71 -12.21
C ILE A 315 18.90 1.35 -13.56
N SER A 316 18.78 0.59 -14.65
CA SER A 316 19.21 1.02 -15.99
C SER A 316 18.16 1.88 -16.72
N ASN A 317 16.91 1.90 -16.25
CA ASN A 317 15.80 2.59 -16.90
C ASN A 317 15.11 3.53 -15.91
N ASN A 318 15.07 4.82 -16.23
CA ASN A 318 14.45 5.83 -15.37
C ASN A 318 12.91 5.72 -15.40
N THR A 319 12.36 4.82 -14.58
CA THR A 319 10.92 4.56 -14.49
C THR A 319 10.14 5.81 -14.08
N THR A 320 8.95 5.97 -14.64
CA THR A 320 8.17 7.21 -14.55
C THR A 320 6.91 7.20 -13.65
N PRO A 321 6.40 6.08 -13.10
CA PRO A 321 5.32 6.15 -12.12
C PRO A 321 5.65 6.92 -10.83
N LEU A 322 4.61 7.33 -10.10
CA LEU A 322 4.72 7.84 -8.73
C LEU A 322 4.43 6.73 -7.72
N PHE A 323 3.44 5.89 -8.00
CA PHE A 323 2.90 4.93 -7.06
C PHE A 323 2.85 3.52 -7.64
N TYR A 324 3.13 2.53 -6.80
CA TYR A 324 2.99 1.13 -7.16
C TYR A 324 2.17 0.38 -6.09
N MET A 325 1.21 -0.43 -6.55
CA MET A 325 0.40 -1.32 -5.73
C MET A 325 0.66 -2.74 -6.21
N MET A 326 1.52 -3.49 -5.51
CA MET A 326 2.13 -4.69 -6.09
C MET A 326 1.42 -5.97 -5.66
N TYR A 327 0.73 -6.64 -6.59
CA TYR A 327 0.36 -8.04 -6.44
C TYR A 327 1.51 -8.92 -6.97
N ALA A 328 2.56 -9.01 -6.15
CA ALA A 328 3.85 -9.57 -6.53
C ALA A 328 4.56 -10.22 -5.33
N CYS A 329 4.73 -11.54 -5.38
CA CYS A 329 5.37 -12.34 -4.33
C CYS A 329 6.79 -11.85 -3.96
N THR A 330 7.04 -11.68 -2.67
CA THR A 330 8.37 -11.53 -2.02
C THR A 330 9.24 -10.35 -2.44
N ILE A 331 8.74 -9.44 -3.28
CA ILE A 331 9.54 -8.35 -3.88
C ILE A 331 10.09 -7.34 -2.86
N PHE A 332 9.53 -7.28 -1.64
CA PHE A 332 10.03 -6.51 -0.50
C PHE A 332 10.48 -7.40 0.67
N ASN A 333 11.04 -8.59 0.41
CA ASN A 333 11.77 -9.28 1.47
C ASN A 333 13.06 -8.49 1.78
N HIS A 334 13.01 -7.57 2.74
CA HIS A 334 14.11 -6.67 3.06
C HIS A 334 15.30 -7.34 3.77
N THR A 335 15.21 -8.63 4.11
CA THR A 335 16.39 -9.43 4.47
C THR A 335 17.25 -9.80 3.25
N ILE A 336 16.67 -9.74 2.05
CA ILE A 336 17.30 -10.11 0.79
C ILE A 336 17.84 -8.84 0.09
N LYS A 337 19.10 -8.92 -0.32
CA LYS A 337 19.78 -7.82 -1.04
C LYS A 337 19.17 -7.62 -2.42
N ASN A 338 19.20 -6.37 -2.88
CA ASN A 338 18.68 -5.95 -4.19
C ASN A 338 17.23 -6.40 -4.46
N ASN A 339 16.38 -6.40 -3.41
CA ASN A 339 14.96 -6.65 -3.61
C ASN A 339 14.36 -5.55 -4.50
N ILE A 340 13.54 -5.96 -5.47
CA ILE A 340 13.13 -5.10 -6.58
C ILE A 340 12.17 -3.98 -6.13
N ALA A 341 11.40 -4.18 -5.06
CA ALA A 341 10.56 -3.13 -4.48
C ALA A 341 11.38 -1.95 -3.94
N SER A 342 12.49 -2.21 -3.23
CA SER A 342 13.43 -1.15 -2.84
C SER A 342 14.00 -0.43 -4.07
N HIS A 343 14.29 -1.15 -5.16
CA HIS A 343 14.81 -0.54 -6.39
C HIS A 343 13.82 0.40 -7.08
N TYR A 344 12.53 0.04 -7.17
CA TYR A 344 11.49 0.95 -7.67
C TYR A 344 11.45 2.28 -6.90
N LEU A 345 11.70 2.26 -5.59
CA LEU A 345 11.65 3.46 -4.75
C LEU A 345 12.95 4.27 -4.73
N PHE A 346 14.11 3.61 -4.80
CA PHE A 346 15.40 4.24 -4.43
C PHE A 346 16.44 4.33 -5.55
N THR A 347 16.24 3.67 -6.71
CA THR A 347 17.22 3.68 -7.81
C THR A 347 16.64 4.21 -9.11
N GLY A 348 16.64 5.54 -9.25
CA GLY A 348 16.18 6.23 -10.45
C GLY A 348 14.66 6.35 -10.55
N GLY A 349 14.19 7.35 -11.29
CA GLY A 349 12.77 7.58 -11.50
C GLY A 349 12.12 8.53 -10.50
N SER A 350 10.78 8.50 -10.49
CA SER A 350 9.91 9.45 -9.77
C SER A 350 9.19 8.86 -8.57
N THR A 351 9.32 7.57 -8.31
CA THR A 351 8.52 6.83 -7.33
C THR A 351 8.54 7.47 -5.94
N ILE A 352 7.36 7.53 -5.34
CA ILE A 352 7.06 8.11 -4.03
C ILE A 352 6.58 7.03 -3.05
N THR A 353 5.76 6.09 -3.53
CA THR A 353 5.17 5.04 -2.68
C THR A 353 5.12 3.70 -3.42
N VAL A 354 5.49 2.61 -2.74
CA VAL A 354 5.36 1.24 -3.23
C VAL A 354 4.72 0.40 -2.14
N VAL A 355 3.53 -0.15 -2.35
CA VAL A 355 2.93 -1.16 -1.46
C VAL A 355 3.32 -2.54 -1.98
N ALA A 356 3.97 -3.35 -1.14
CA ALA A 356 4.63 -4.58 -1.56
C ALA A 356 4.63 -5.66 -0.47
N SER A 357 4.82 -6.93 -0.87
CA SER A 357 4.90 -8.07 0.05
C SER A 357 6.34 -8.57 0.27
N SER A 358 6.64 -8.95 1.51
CA SER A 358 7.82 -9.72 1.90
C SER A 358 7.67 -11.23 1.67
N ARG A 359 6.43 -11.71 1.47
CA ARG A 359 6.06 -13.13 1.32
C ARG A 359 5.36 -13.43 -0.01
N SER A 360 5.07 -14.69 -0.29
CA SER A 360 4.25 -15.09 -1.43
C SER A 360 2.80 -14.60 -1.26
N GLY A 361 2.27 -13.92 -2.27
CA GLY A 361 1.03 -13.14 -2.23
C GLY A 361 1.24 -11.68 -2.65
N GLY A 362 0.27 -10.81 -2.37
CA GLY A 362 0.31 -9.38 -2.67
C GLY A 362 -1.03 -8.69 -2.41
N VAL A 363 -1.24 -7.50 -2.97
CA VAL A 363 -2.48 -6.72 -2.79
C VAL A 363 -3.65 -7.31 -3.60
N ASP A 364 -4.54 -8.09 -2.98
CA ASP A 364 -5.87 -8.46 -3.50
C ASP A 364 -7.01 -8.00 -2.57
N LEU A 365 -8.28 -8.21 -2.95
CA LEU A 365 -9.45 -7.65 -2.25
C LEU A 365 -9.36 -6.13 -2.02
N TYR A 366 -8.88 -5.42 -3.03
CA TYR A 366 -8.34 -4.06 -2.91
C TYR A 366 -9.35 -2.93 -3.15
N GLU A 367 -10.61 -3.24 -3.37
CA GLU A 367 -11.66 -2.24 -3.58
C GLU A 367 -11.73 -1.21 -2.43
N PRO A 368 -11.68 -1.59 -1.14
CA PRO A 368 -11.62 -0.64 -0.04
C PRO A 368 -10.38 0.27 -0.06
N TYR A 369 -9.24 -0.22 -0.58
CA TYR A 369 -8.04 0.60 -0.74
C TYR A 369 -8.29 1.72 -1.75
N TYR A 370 -8.80 1.36 -2.93
CA TYR A 370 -9.02 2.30 -4.02
C TYR A 370 -10.19 3.23 -3.76
N ASP A 371 -11.23 2.78 -3.08
CA ASP A 371 -12.31 3.64 -2.60
C ASP A 371 -11.82 4.67 -1.58
N ALA A 372 -10.90 4.30 -0.69
CA ALA A 372 -10.25 5.25 0.21
C ALA A 372 -9.42 6.28 -0.58
N LEU A 373 -8.53 5.84 -1.47
CA LEU A 373 -7.73 6.76 -2.31
C LEU A 373 -8.61 7.71 -3.12
N LYS A 374 -9.70 7.21 -3.72
CA LYS A 374 -10.71 7.98 -4.47
C LYS A 374 -11.47 8.99 -3.63
N GLN A 375 -11.51 8.80 -2.31
CA GLN A 375 -12.06 9.77 -1.34
C GLN A 375 -10.99 10.75 -0.84
N GLY A 376 -9.79 10.75 -1.43
CA GLY A 376 -8.70 11.63 -1.03
C GLY A 376 -7.86 11.15 0.15
N LYS A 377 -8.06 9.90 0.60
CA LYS A 377 -7.26 9.32 1.69
C LYS A 377 -5.81 9.11 1.26
N THR A 378 -4.89 9.20 2.21
CA THR A 378 -3.49 8.92 1.91
C THR A 378 -3.23 7.42 1.72
N PHE A 379 -2.08 7.05 1.14
CA PHE A 379 -1.67 5.64 1.02
C PHE A 379 -1.61 4.93 2.39
N GLY A 380 -1.27 5.64 3.48
CA GLY A 380 -1.35 5.12 4.85
C GLY A 380 -2.78 4.80 5.29
N GLU A 381 -3.69 5.77 5.14
CA GLU A 381 -5.11 5.59 5.48
C GLU A 381 -5.78 4.51 4.61
N GLY A 382 -5.51 4.48 3.30
CA GLY A 382 -6.06 3.45 2.40
C GLY A 382 -5.54 2.05 2.68
N PHE A 383 -4.26 1.92 3.08
CA PHE A 383 -3.68 0.65 3.51
C PHE A 383 -4.30 0.14 4.81
N TYR A 384 -4.54 1.03 5.77
CA TYR A 384 -5.29 0.72 6.99
C TYR A 384 -6.72 0.26 6.66
N THR A 385 -7.46 1.03 5.85
CA THR A 385 -8.83 0.68 5.41
C THR A 385 -8.90 -0.66 4.70
N TRP A 386 -7.89 -1.00 3.89
CA TRP A 386 -7.80 -2.29 3.21
C TRP A 386 -7.57 -3.46 4.16
N LEU A 387 -6.64 -3.35 5.12
CA LEU A 387 -6.41 -4.39 6.13
C LEU A 387 -7.61 -4.56 7.08
N GLN A 388 -8.45 -3.54 7.21
CA GLN A 388 -9.72 -3.58 7.94
C GLN A 388 -10.91 -4.12 7.09
N ASN A 389 -10.65 -4.73 5.93
CA ASN A 389 -11.68 -5.37 5.11
C ASN A 389 -12.16 -6.70 5.76
N PRO A 390 -13.44 -6.84 6.17
CA PRO A 390 -13.93 -8.06 6.81
C PRO A 390 -13.83 -9.31 5.92
N GLU A 391 -13.84 -9.18 4.59
CA GLU A 391 -13.66 -10.31 3.67
C GLU A 391 -12.31 -11.02 3.86
N ILE A 392 -11.31 -10.34 4.42
CA ILE A 392 -10.00 -10.94 4.72
C ILE A 392 -10.14 -12.04 5.79
N GLU A 393 -10.90 -11.78 6.86
CA GLU A 393 -11.15 -12.76 7.92
C GLU A 393 -12.16 -13.82 7.45
N GLU A 394 -13.25 -13.40 6.79
CA GLU A 394 -14.27 -14.33 6.27
C GLU A 394 -13.69 -15.38 5.31
N LEU A 395 -12.70 -14.98 4.49
CA LEU A 395 -12.01 -15.85 3.53
C LEU A 395 -10.74 -16.50 4.09
N ASN A 396 -10.42 -16.31 5.37
CA ASN A 396 -9.23 -16.84 6.04
C ASN A 396 -7.92 -16.47 5.30
N LYS A 397 -7.83 -15.21 4.84
CA LYS A 397 -6.69 -14.67 4.08
C LYS A 397 -5.71 -13.86 4.93
N GLU A 398 -5.99 -13.62 6.23
CA GLU A 398 -5.19 -12.80 7.14
C GLU A 398 -3.66 -13.05 6.99
N PRO A 399 -3.18 -14.31 7.01
CA PRO A 399 -1.74 -14.61 6.92
C PRO A 399 -1.09 -14.11 5.61
N ASN A 400 -1.86 -13.97 4.52
CA ASN A 400 -1.34 -13.48 3.24
C ASN A 400 -0.89 -12.03 3.31
N TYR A 401 -1.44 -11.25 4.25
CA TYR A 401 -1.18 -9.83 4.38
C TYR A 401 -0.15 -9.47 5.45
N TYR A 402 0.31 -10.42 6.27
CA TYR A 402 1.24 -10.12 7.38
C TYR A 402 2.61 -9.59 6.91
N GLY A 403 3.00 -9.93 5.68
CA GLY A 403 4.21 -9.43 5.03
C GLY A 403 3.99 -8.17 4.16
N MET A 404 2.81 -7.56 4.20
CA MET A 404 2.52 -6.35 3.42
C MET A 404 3.04 -5.10 4.11
N THR A 405 3.71 -4.23 3.35
CA THR A 405 4.33 -3.00 3.85
C THR A 405 4.15 -1.86 2.86
N ILE A 406 3.98 -0.63 3.35
CA ILE A 406 4.15 0.59 2.56
C ILE A 406 5.63 0.97 2.53
N LEU A 407 6.21 1.16 1.34
CA LEU A 407 7.55 1.74 1.17
C LEU A 407 7.42 3.20 0.74
N GLY A 408 8.22 4.07 1.33
CA GLY A 408 8.27 5.48 0.96
C GLY A 408 7.29 6.34 1.75
N ASP A 409 6.47 7.13 1.06
CA ASP A 409 5.63 8.18 1.64
C ASP A 409 4.17 7.73 1.85
N PRO A 410 3.73 7.45 3.09
CA PRO A 410 2.35 7.08 3.39
C PRO A 410 1.40 8.30 3.44
N PHE A 411 1.91 9.54 3.36
CA PHE A 411 1.10 10.76 3.33
C PHE A 411 0.85 11.27 1.90
N ALA A 412 1.36 10.57 0.89
CA ALA A 412 0.97 10.82 -0.49
C ALA A 412 -0.52 10.52 -0.67
N THR A 413 -1.16 11.23 -1.60
CA THR A 413 -2.48 10.93 -2.14
C THR A 413 -2.33 10.73 -3.64
N ILE A 414 -3.34 10.13 -4.27
CA ILE A 414 -3.51 10.30 -5.71
C ILE A 414 -3.99 11.73 -6.02
N TYR A 415 -3.83 12.17 -7.27
CA TYR A 415 -4.54 13.30 -7.81
C TYR A 415 -6.04 13.00 -7.87
N MET A 416 -6.83 14.04 -7.70
CA MET A 416 -8.30 13.99 -7.72
C MET A 416 -8.77 14.80 -8.93
N THR A 417 -9.91 14.38 -9.50
CA THR A 417 -10.67 15.08 -10.55
C THR A 417 -12.00 15.59 -9.99
#